data_AF-A0A7C4FCI3-F1
#
_entry.id   AF-A0A7C4FCI3-F1
#
_cell.length_a   1.000
_cell.length_b   1.000
_cell.length_c   1.000
_cell.angle_alpha   90.00
_cell.angle_beta   90.00
_cell.angle_gamma   90.00
#
_symmetry.space_group_name_H-M   'P 1'
#
loop_
_entity.id
_entity.type
_entity.pdbx_description
1 polymer ?
#
loop_
_entity_poly.entity_id
_entity_poly.type
_entity_poly.pdbx_seq_one_letter_code
_entity_poly.pdbx_strand_id
1 'polypeptide(L)'
;MSLNHQFRIDLNKLLKKILPPTTRVLTQKEEFLLAVVLTETLKVKVSACLEGQRLNHQWGTIGLEQYLPRYPGDTVYDREFPRAGITPKPGAWGYFVSSASHLTEDIISKEKYYVAVQTLYLPDWINRARYLKNWYKYRKMIVINPETGRAVVAVVADAGPAKWTGKQFGGSPQVMFDLGFYPKHTKGKVLVLFIDDPDDKIPLGPIQP
;
A
#
# COMPACT_ATOMS: atom_id res chain seq x y z
N MET A 1 31.79 23.84 14.65
CA MET A 1 30.94 24.15 13.48
C MET A 1 31.15 23.04 12.46
N SER A 2 30.17 22.16 12.26
CA SER A 2 30.17 21.18 11.18
C SER A 2 28.87 21.34 10.41
N LEU A 3 28.94 22.06 9.29
CA LEU A 3 27.88 22.25 8.32
C LEU A 3 27.75 20.97 7.47
N ASN A 4 27.06 19.96 7.98
CA ASN A 4 26.44 18.93 7.15
C ASN A 4 24.95 19.22 7.04
N HIS A 5 24.60 20.31 6.35
CA HIS A 5 23.25 20.48 5.82
C HIS A 5 23.16 19.65 4.53
N GLN A 6 23.02 18.33 4.68
CA GLN A 6 22.41 17.53 3.63
C GLN A 6 21.02 18.15 3.43
N PHE A 7 20.75 18.75 2.27
CA PHE A 7 19.43 19.27 1.96
C PHE A 7 18.43 18.11 2.04
N ARG A 8 17.72 17.99 3.17
CA ARG A 8 16.62 17.04 3.32
C ARG A 8 15.55 17.46 2.33
N ILE A 9 15.38 16.66 1.27
CA ILE A 9 14.28 16.81 0.35
C ILE A 9 13.00 16.58 1.13
N ASP A 10 12.19 17.63 1.25
CA ASP A 10 10.93 17.56 1.95
C ASP A 10 9.87 16.95 1.01
N LEU A 11 9.74 15.62 1.06
CA LEU A 11 8.91 14.85 0.14
C LEU A 11 7.47 15.39 0.08
N ASN A 12 6.89 15.82 1.22
CA ASN A 12 5.55 16.38 1.24
C ASN A 12 5.43 17.69 0.40
N LYS A 13 6.45 18.54 0.39
CA LYS A 13 6.47 19.80 -0.38
C LYS A 13 6.57 19.50 -1.87
N LEU A 14 7.35 18.49 -2.25
CA LEU A 14 7.41 18.04 -3.65
C LEU A 14 6.05 17.47 -4.11
N LEU A 15 5.46 16.58 -3.31
CA LEU A 15 4.17 15.98 -3.63
C LEU A 15 3.06 17.01 -3.75
N LYS A 16 3.02 18.03 -2.87
CA LYS A 16 2.03 19.12 -2.94
C LYS A 16 2.12 19.97 -4.22
N LYS A 17 3.28 20.02 -4.88
CA LYS A 17 3.45 20.74 -6.16
C LYS A 17 2.95 19.93 -7.36
N ILE A 18 2.96 18.60 -7.25
CA ILE A 18 2.63 17.69 -8.36
C ILE A 18 1.18 17.19 -8.25
N LEU A 19 0.72 16.89 -7.04
CA LEU A 19 -0.62 16.34 -6.81
C LEU A 19 -1.69 17.42 -7.03
N PRO A 20 -2.83 17.05 -7.65
CA PRO A 20 -3.97 17.94 -7.72
C PRO A 20 -4.56 18.21 -6.32
N PRO A 21 -5.19 19.37 -6.12
CA PRO A 21 -5.73 19.77 -4.81
C PRO A 21 -6.84 18.84 -4.30
N THR A 22 -7.52 18.12 -5.20
CA THR A 22 -8.55 17.15 -4.88
C THR A 22 -8.20 15.77 -5.43
N THR A 23 -8.66 14.72 -4.74
CA THR A 23 -8.41 13.34 -5.19
C THR A 23 -9.16 13.04 -6.49
N ARG A 24 -8.40 12.67 -7.52
CA ARG A 24 -8.87 12.16 -8.81
C ARG A 24 -7.85 11.18 -9.37
N VAL A 25 -8.23 10.47 -10.43
CA VAL A 25 -7.28 9.70 -11.24
C VAL A 25 -6.20 10.67 -11.77
N LEU A 26 -4.94 10.28 -11.62
CA LEU A 26 -3.82 11.08 -12.08
C LEU A 26 -3.69 10.98 -13.60
N THR A 27 -3.24 12.06 -14.22
CA THR A 27 -2.85 12.08 -15.63
C THR A 27 -1.53 11.35 -15.81
N GLN A 28 -1.26 10.84 -17.02
CA GLN A 28 0.01 10.17 -17.31
C GLN A 28 1.23 11.08 -17.04
N LYS A 29 1.09 12.39 -17.26
CA LYS A 29 2.15 13.37 -16.94
C LYS A 29 2.42 13.46 -15.44
N GLU A 30 1.37 13.55 -14.62
CA GLU A 30 1.52 13.57 -13.16
C GLU A 30 2.11 12.25 -12.65
N GLU A 31 1.66 11.12 -13.20
CA GLU A 31 2.19 9.80 -12.87
C GLU A 31 3.67 9.66 -13.19
N PHE A 32 4.07 10.09 -14.38
CA PHE A 32 5.47 10.07 -14.80
C PHE A 32 6.34 10.94 -13.88
N LEU A 33 5.90 12.16 -13.59
CA LEU A 33 6.63 13.07 -12.70
C LEU A 33 6.75 12.50 -11.28
N LEU A 34 5.68 11.90 -10.74
CA LEU A 34 5.72 11.25 -9.43
C LEU A 34 6.66 10.05 -9.43
N ALA A 35 6.62 9.20 -10.46
CA ALA A 35 7.49 8.04 -10.56
C ALA A 35 8.98 8.44 -10.56
N VAL A 36 9.35 9.46 -11.34
CA VAL A 36 10.72 10.01 -11.38
C VAL A 36 11.12 10.54 -10.00
N VAL A 37 10.34 11.47 -9.45
CA VAL A 37 10.66 12.13 -8.17
C VAL A 37 10.76 11.13 -7.02
N LEU A 38 9.84 10.17 -6.95
CA LEU A 38 9.85 9.17 -5.90
C LEU A 38 11.00 8.18 -6.04
N THR A 39 11.34 7.80 -7.27
CA THR A 39 12.50 6.93 -7.52
C THR A 39 13.80 7.59 -7.08
N GLU A 40 13.98 8.87 -7.44
CA GLU A 40 15.15 9.63 -7.05
C GLU A 40 15.23 9.88 -5.54
N THR A 41 14.08 10.13 -4.90
CA THR A 41 14.00 10.47 -3.48
C THR A 41 14.14 9.25 -2.58
N LEU A 42 13.43 8.16 -2.89
CA LEU A 42 13.36 6.96 -2.02
C LEU A 42 14.36 5.87 -2.41
N LYS A 43 15.10 6.05 -3.51
CA LYS A 43 16.07 5.06 -4.04
C LYS A 43 15.47 3.68 -4.32
N VAL A 44 14.18 3.64 -4.64
CA VAL A 44 13.44 2.45 -5.08
C VAL A 44 12.76 2.73 -6.40
N LYS A 45 12.73 1.77 -7.33
CA LYS A 45 12.12 2.00 -8.65
C LYS A 45 10.59 2.02 -8.53
N VAL A 46 10.00 3.21 -8.68
CA VAL A 46 8.54 3.43 -8.55
C VAL A 46 7.91 3.58 -9.93
N SER A 47 6.71 3.00 -10.12
CA SER A 47 5.92 3.18 -11.35
C SER A 47 4.42 3.22 -11.10
N ALA A 48 3.70 4.05 -11.86
CA ALA A 48 2.24 4.01 -11.91
C ALA A 48 1.68 2.86 -12.76
N CYS A 49 2.50 2.33 -13.68
CA CYS A 49 2.16 1.23 -14.58
C CYS A 49 3.30 0.21 -14.59
N LEU A 50 3.03 -1.03 -14.20
CA LEU A 50 4.01 -2.11 -14.15
C LEU A 50 3.48 -3.27 -14.98
N GLU A 51 4.27 -3.76 -15.95
CA GLU A 51 3.90 -4.90 -16.82
C GLU A 51 2.52 -4.72 -17.48
N GLY A 52 2.22 -3.48 -17.90
CA GLY A 52 0.95 -3.12 -18.51
C GLY A 52 -0.25 -3.08 -17.57
N GLN A 53 -0.05 -3.22 -16.25
CA GLN A 53 -1.11 -3.08 -15.25
C GLN A 53 -1.01 -1.75 -14.52
N ARG A 54 -2.17 -1.16 -14.24
CA ARG A 54 -2.32 0.15 -13.60
C ARG A 54 -3.51 0.12 -12.65
N LEU A 55 -3.40 0.77 -11.49
CA LEU A 55 -4.52 0.96 -10.57
C LEU A 55 -5.60 1.88 -11.16
N ASN A 56 -6.85 1.70 -10.73
CA ASN A 56 -7.95 2.60 -11.05
C ASN A 56 -7.78 3.99 -10.40
N HIS A 57 -7.06 4.07 -9.28
CA HIS A 57 -6.64 5.32 -8.64
C HIS A 57 -5.21 5.19 -8.11
N GLN A 58 -4.44 6.26 -8.21
CA GLN A 58 -3.11 6.41 -7.61
C GLN A 58 -3.19 7.36 -6.40
N TRP A 59 -4.01 8.41 -6.51
CA TRP A 59 -4.24 9.41 -5.47
C TRP A 59 -5.66 9.27 -4.93
N GLY A 60 -5.81 8.91 -3.65
CA GLY A 60 -7.10 8.52 -3.10
C GLY A 60 -7.18 8.48 -1.58
N THR A 61 -8.31 8.03 -1.06
CA THR A 61 -8.54 7.85 0.38
C THR A 61 -8.21 6.41 0.78
N ILE A 62 -7.36 6.25 1.79
CA ILE A 62 -7.13 4.99 2.49
C ILE A 62 -7.94 4.96 3.78
N GLY A 63 -8.42 3.78 4.18
CA GLY A 63 -8.99 3.55 5.50
C GLY A 63 -8.30 2.41 6.23
N LEU A 64 -8.42 2.41 7.55
CA LEU A 64 -8.01 1.32 8.41
C LEU A 64 -8.82 0.07 8.07
N GLU A 65 -8.09 -1.00 7.78
CA GLU A 65 -8.62 -2.36 7.69
C GLU A 65 -8.26 -3.14 8.97
N GLN A 66 -8.91 -4.28 9.15
CA GLN A 66 -8.58 -5.23 10.22
C GLN A 66 -7.36 -6.08 9.83
N TYR A 67 -6.81 -6.88 10.74
CA TYR A 67 -5.84 -7.91 10.34
C TYR A 67 -6.51 -8.97 9.46
N LEU A 68 -5.77 -9.50 8.50
CA LEU A 68 -6.20 -10.65 7.71
C LEU A 68 -5.74 -11.93 8.42
N PRO A 69 -6.60 -12.96 8.52
CA PRO A 69 -6.16 -14.22 9.10
C PRO A 69 -5.10 -14.87 8.20
N ARG A 70 -3.94 -15.17 8.80
CA ARG A 70 -2.79 -15.77 8.10
C ARG A 70 -3.05 -17.24 7.76
N TYR A 71 -3.81 -17.94 8.60
CA TYR A 71 -4.16 -19.36 8.47
C TYR A 71 -5.52 -19.65 9.16
N PRO A 72 -6.16 -20.82 8.93
CA PRO A 72 -7.38 -21.19 9.64
C PRO A 72 -7.19 -21.22 11.16
N GLY A 73 -7.99 -20.47 11.90
CA GLY A 73 -7.89 -20.36 13.37
C GLY A 73 -6.88 -19.31 13.86
N ASP A 74 -6.31 -18.49 12.98
CA ASP A 74 -5.49 -17.34 13.39
C ASP A 74 -6.29 -16.36 14.26
N THR A 75 -5.61 -15.69 15.19
CA THR A 75 -6.21 -14.75 16.15
C THR A 75 -5.45 -13.44 16.15
N VAL A 76 -6.02 -12.41 16.78
CA VAL A 76 -5.43 -11.06 16.80
C VAL A 76 -4.49 -10.81 17.99
N TYR A 77 -4.39 -11.76 18.93
CA TYR A 77 -3.79 -11.51 20.25
C TYR A 77 -2.28 -11.23 20.22
N ASP A 78 -1.57 -11.77 19.24
CA ASP A 78 -0.14 -11.57 19.00
C ASP A 78 0.17 -10.33 18.15
N ARG A 79 -0.85 -9.55 17.76
CA ARG A 79 -0.68 -8.36 16.92
C ARG A 79 -0.37 -7.12 17.75
N GLU A 80 0.37 -6.17 17.16
CA GLU A 80 0.77 -4.90 17.79
C GLU A 80 -0.43 -4.02 18.15
N PHE A 81 -1.50 -4.09 17.35
CA PHE A 81 -2.74 -3.32 17.55
C PHE A 81 -3.97 -4.22 17.66
N PRO A 82 -4.11 -5.04 18.71
CA PRO A 82 -5.15 -6.09 18.76
C PRO A 82 -6.58 -5.53 18.70
N ARG A 83 -6.77 -4.26 19.11
CA ARG A 83 -8.04 -3.53 19.02
C ARG A 83 -8.53 -3.26 17.59
N ALA A 84 -7.65 -3.37 16.59
CA ALA A 84 -8.07 -3.28 15.18
C ALA A 84 -8.88 -4.52 14.75
N GLY A 85 -8.79 -5.62 15.51
CA GLY A 85 -9.53 -6.87 15.24
C GLY A 85 -8.99 -7.63 14.03
N ILE A 86 -9.60 -8.78 13.76
CA ILE A 86 -9.26 -9.68 12.65
C ILE A 86 -10.52 -9.91 11.81
N THR A 87 -10.38 -9.99 10.49
CA THR A 87 -11.54 -10.25 9.62
C THR A 87 -12.09 -11.66 9.86
N PRO A 88 -13.42 -11.86 9.78
CA PRO A 88 -14.04 -13.18 9.94
C PRO A 88 -13.79 -14.11 8.74
N LYS A 89 -13.38 -13.54 7.60
CA LYS A 89 -13.04 -14.27 6.37
C LYS A 89 -11.62 -13.90 5.94
N PRO A 90 -10.89 -14.81 5.28
CA PRO A 90 -9.62 -14.45 4.67
C PRO A 90 -9.80 -13.39 3.58
N GLY A 91 -8.70 -12.71 3.24
CA GLY A 91 -8.68 -11.74 2.16
C GLY A 91 -8.94 -12.38 0.79
N ALA A 92 -8.91 -11.57 -0.26
CA ALA A 92 -9.24 -11.97 -1.62
C ALA A 92 -8.47 -13.20 -2.14
N TRP A 93 -7.30 -13.49 -1.59
CA TRP A 93 -6.45 -14.64 -1.96
C TRP A 93 -6.54 -15.84 -1.02
N GLY A 94 -7.49 -15.85 -0.08
CA GLY A 94 -7.58 -16.89 0.94
C GLY A 94 -6.56 -16.64 2.06
N TYR A 95 -6.32 -17.66 2.87
CA TYR A 95 -5.28 -17.62 3.88
C TYR A 95 -3.90 -17.49 3.24
N PHE A 96 -2.96 -16.90 3.96
CA PHE A 96 -1.58 -16.77 3.50
C PHE A 96 -0.88 -18.13 3.46
N VAL A 97 -1.17 -18.98 4.46
CA VAL A 97 -0.67 -20.35 4.59
C VAL A 97 -1.77 -21.29 5.10
N SER A 98 -1.56 -22.61 4.97
CA SER A 98 -2.56 -23.62 5.33
C SER A 98 -2.69 -23.87 6.85
N SER A 99 -1.66 -23.57 7.63
CA SER A 99 -1.62 -23.79 9.08
C SER A 99 -0.55 -22.91 9.75
N ALA A 100 -0.64 -22.76 11.07
CA ALA A 100 0.35 -22.03 11.88
C ALA A 100 1.79 -22.54 11.69
N SER A 101 1.97 -23.85 11.49
CA SER A 101 3.28 -24.48 11.30
C SER A 101 4.01 -24.06 10.03
N HIS A 102 3.31 -23.45 9.07
CA HIS A 102 3.88 -22.95 7.81
C HIS A 102 4.13 -21.43 7.84
N LEU A 103 3.91 -20.78 8.99
CA LEU A 103 4.23 -19.36 9.14
C LEU A 103 5.74 -19.14 8.99
N THR A 104 6.08 -18.09 8.26
CA THR A 104 7.43 -17.58 8.12
C THR A 104 7.44 -16.09 8.43
N GLU A 105 8.61 -15.52 8.72
CA GLU A 105 8.77 -14.08 8.89
C GLU A 105 8.29 -13.28 7.67
N ASP A 106 8.48 -13.85 6.47
CA ASP A 106 7.98 -13.27 5.23
C ASP A 106 6.44 -13.16 5.22
N ILE A 107 5.73 -14.23 5.60
CA ILE A 107 4.27 -14.24 5.66
C ILE A 107 3.76 -13.28 6.75
N ILE A 108 4.42 -13.27 7.90
CA ILE A 108 4.12 -12.33 8.99
C ILE A 108 4.29 -10.90 8.51
N SER A 109 5.37 -10.60 7.79
CA SER A 109 5.65 -9.28 7.23
C SER A 109 4.65 -8.87 6.16
N LYS A 110 4.28 -9.79 5.25
CA LYS A 110 3.27 -9.54 4.22
C LYS A 110 1.89 -9.21 4.80
N GLU A 111 1.47 -9.91 5.86
CA GLU A 111 0.23 -9.58 6.57
C GLU A 111 0.37 -8.31 7.40
N LYS A 112 1.51 -8.08 8.06
CA LYS A 112 1.75 -6.84 8.80
C LYS A 112 1.68 -5.62 7.88
N TYR A 113 2.25 -5.70 6.69
CA TYR A 113 2.36 -4.60 5.72
C TYR A 113 1.51 -4.82 4.46
N TYR A 114 0.21 -5.09 4.64
CA TYR A 114 -0.69 -5.21 3.49
C TYR A 114 -1.50 -3.95 3.19
N VAL A 115 -1.87 -3.83 1.91
CA VAL A 115 -2.91 -2.93 1.44
C VAL A 115 -3.99 -3.68 0.66
N ALA A 116 -5.21 -3.14 0.73
CA ALA A 116 -6.33 -3.52 -0.12
C ALA A 116 -6.45 -2.53 -1.28
N VAL A 117 -6.57 -3.04 -2.51
CA VAL A 117 -6.77 -2.23 -3.71
C VAL A 117 -7.99 -2.69 -4.51
N GLN A 118 -8.59 -1.76 -5.25
CA GLN A 118 -9.87 -1.93 -5.93
C GLN A 118 -9.81 -2.76 -7.22
N THR A 119 -9.23 -3.97 -7.17
CA THR A 119 -9.05 -4.83 -8.36
C THR A 119 -10.36 -5.16 -9.07
N LEU A 120 -11.45 -5.31 -8.32
CA LEU A 120 -12.80 -5.59 -8.82
C LEU A 120 -13.37 -4.50 -9.74
N TYR A 121 -12.77 -3.31 -9.75
CA TYR A 121 -13.17 -2.16 -10.56
C TYR A 121 -12.17 -1.82 -11.66
N LEU A 122 -11.21 -2.71 -11.94
CA LEU A 122 -10.33 -2.58 -13.10
C LEU A 122 -11.16 -2.71 -14.41
N PRO A 123 -10.90 -1.91 -15.45
CA PRO A 123 -11.72 -1.86 -16.66
C PRO A 123 -11.94 -3.21 -17.34
N ASP A 124 -10.97 -4.10 -17.21
CA ASP A 124 -10.86 -5.39 -17.87
C ASP A 124 -11.02 -6.57 -16.91
N TRP A 125 -11.45 -6.30 -15.67
CA TRP A 125 -11.65 -7.31 -14.63
C TRP A 125 -12.57 -8.45 -15.10
N ILE A 126 -13.67 -8.12 -15.77
CA ILE A 126 -14.66 -9.11 -16.25
C ILE A 126 -14.01 -10.16 -17.16
N ASN A 127 -13.05 -9.76 -18.00
CA ASN A 127 -12.44 -10.62 -18.99
C ASN A 127 -11.15 -11.30 -18.49
N ARG A 128 -10.47 -10.70 -17.50
CA ARG A 128 -9.14 -11.14 -17.04
C ARG A 128 -9.05 -11.40 -15.53
N ALA A 129 -10.17 -11.57 -14.82
CA ALA A 129 -10.22 -11.66 -13.36
C ALA A 129 -9.18 -12.62 -12.76
N ARG A 130 -9.04 -13.85 -13.29
CA ARG A 130 -8.07 -14.83 -12.80
C ARG A 130 -6.63 -14.35 -12.95
N TYR A 131 -6.30 -13.82 -14.12
CA TYR A 131 -4.97 -13.28 -14.42
C TYR A 131 -4.67 -12.09 -13.51
N LEU A 132 -5.55 -11.09 -13.47
CA LEU A 132 -5.37 -9.88 -12.66
C LEU A 132 -5.28 -10.20 -11.18
N LYS A 133 -6.15 -11.07 -10.67
CA LYS A 133 -6.08 -11.51 -9.28
C LYS A 133 -4.70 -12.09 -8.96
N ASN A 134 -4.17 -12.99 -9.78
CA ASN A 134 -2.85 -13.57 -9.52
C ASN A 134 -1.73 -12.55 -9.70
N TRP A 135 -1.82 -11.69 -10.71
CA TRP A 135 -0.82 -10.68 -10.98
C TRP A 135 -0.71 -9.67 -9.83
N TYR A 136 -1.84 -9.21 -9.27
CA TYR A 136 -1.83 -8.26 -8.16
C TYR A 136 -1.39 -8.87 -6.84
N LYS A 137 -1.49 -10.19 -6.66
CA LYS A 137 -1.16 -10.86 -5.40
C LYS A 137 0.28 -10.52 -4.99
N TYR A 138 0.42 -9.94 -3.81
CA TYR A 138 1.68 -9.55 -3.20
C TYR A 138 2.55 -8.59 -4.01
N ARG A 139 1.97 -7.85 -4.95
CA ARG A 139 2.71 -6.78 -5.63
C ARG A 139 3.12 -5.72 -4.63
N LYS A 140 4.39 -5.34 -4.66
CA LYS A 140 4.94 -4.30 -3.80
C LYS A 140 4.44 -2.94 -4.26
N MET A 141 4.00 -2.17 -3.29
CA MET A 141 3.43 -0.84 -3.44
C MET A 141 4.20 0.10 -2.55
N ILE A 142 4.44 1.31 -3.04
CA ILE A 142 4.77 2.44 -2.18
C ILE A 142 3.47 3.14 -1.80
N VAL A 143 3.24 3.32 -0.51
CA VAL A 143 2.09 4.04 0.05
C VAL A 143 2.62 5.27 0.77
N ILE A 144 2.15 6.45 0.40
CA ILE A 144 2.72 7.71 0.90
C ILE A 144 1.59 8.60 1.41
N ASN A 145 1.76 9.11 2.63
CA ASN A 145 0.97 10.22 3.16
C ASN A 145 1.59 11.54 2.65
N PRO A 146 0.99 12.26 1.68
CA PRO A 146 1.59 13.46 1.12
C PRO A 146 1.48 14.69 2.02
N GLU A 147 0.75 14.62 3.13
CA GLU A 147 0.74 15.71 4.11
C GLU A 147 2.04 15.73 4.92
N THR A 148 2.52 14.54 5.29
CA THR A 148 3.69 14.37 6.17
C THR A 148 4.94 13.88 5.44
N GLY A 149 4.79 13.30 4.25
CA GLY A 149 5.87 12.65 3.51
C GLY A 149 6.23 11.25 4.03
N ARG A 150 5.50 10.72 5.02
CA ARG A 150 5.70 9.34 5.51
C ARG A 150 5.35 8.34 4.42
N ALA A 151 6.24 7.38 4.20
CA ALA A 151 6.13 6.38 3.15
C ALA A 151 6.32 4.97 3.74
N VAL A 152 5.57 4.02 3.20
CA VAL A 152 5.58 2.61 3.61
C VAL A 152 5.60 1.73 2.36
N VAL A 153 6.52 0.76 2.32
CA VAL A 153 6.52 -0.34 1.37
C VAL A 153 5.55 -1.40 1.89
N ALA A 154 4.53 -1.71 1.09
CA ALA A 154 3.48 -2.66 1.43
C ALA A 154 3.25 -3.64 0.28
N VAL A 155 2.49 -4.71 0.53
CA VAL A 155 2.05 -5.63 -0.52
C VAL A 155 0.54 -5.60 -0.69
N VAL A 156 0.06 -5.84 -1.90
CA VAL A 156 -1.37 -6.07 -2.11
C VAL A 156 -1.75 -7.45 -1.57
N ALA A 157 -2.59 -7.51 -0.54
CA ALA A 157 -3.08 -8.77 0.03
C ALA A 157 -4.60 -8.83 0.26
N ASP A 158 -5.34 -7.76 -0.07
CA ASP A 158 -6.79 -7.87 -0.25
C ASP A 158 -7.33 -7.08 -1.47
N ALA A 159 -8.58 -7.35 -1.83
CA ALA A 159 -9.33 -6.64 -2.85
C ALA A 159 -10.44 -5.79 -2.22
N GLY A 160 -10.53 -4.53 -2.65
CA GLY A 160 -11.48 -3.54 -2.11
C GLY A 160 -10.75 -2.24 -1.77
N PRO A 161 -11.37 -1.33 -1.00
CA PRO A 161 -12.74 -1.38 -0.48
C PRO A 161 -13.80 -1.22 -1.58
N ALA A 162 -15.07 -1.50 -1.26
CA ALA A 162 -16.16 -1.29 -2.21
C ALA A 162 -16.35 0.19 -2.57
N LYS A 163 -16.73 0.50 -3.81
CA LYS A 163 -16.83 1.88 -4.33
C LYS A 163 -17.74 2.78 -3.46
N TRP A 164 -18.81 2.22 -2.91
CA TRP A 164 -19.77 2.96 -2.07
C TRP A 164 -19.16 3.47 -0.76
N THR A 165 -18.04 2.91 -0.28
CA THR A 165 -17.39 3.39 0.96
C THR A 165 -16.67 4.73 0.77
N GLY A 166 -16.53 5.21 -0.48
CA GLY A 166 -15.74 6.39 -0.83
C GLY A 166 -14.23 6.24 -0.64
N LYS A 167 -13.77 5.05 -0.25
CA LYS A 167 -12.35 4.70 -0.10
C LYS A 167 -11.86 4.05 -1.39
N GLN A 168 -10.62 4.36 -1.78
CA GLN A 168 -9.95 3.70 -2.91
C GLN A 168 -9.02 2.59 -2.41
N PHE A 169 -8.52 2.73 -1.17
CA PHE A 169 -7.55 1.83 -0.57
C PHE A 169 -7.95 1.43 0.84
N GLY A 170 -7.46 0.28 1.27
CA GLY A 170 -7.42 -0.15 2.66
C GLY A 170 -5.98 -0.36 3.08
N GLY A 171 -5.63 -0.04 4.32
CA GLY A 171 -4.31 -0.29 4.89
C GLY A 171 -4.42 -1.13 6.15
N SER A 172 -3.49 -2.07 6.30
CA SER A 172 -3.35 -2.80 7.57
C SER A 172 -3.17 -1.83 8.75
N PRO A 173 -3.41 -2.28 9.99
CA PRO A 173 -3.17 -1.46 11.17
C PRO A 173 -1.75 -0.89 11.23
N GLN A 174 -0.74 -1.68 10.85
CA GLN A 174 0.65 -1.21 10.81
C GLN A 174 0.89 -0.17 9.72
N VAL A 175 0.40 -0.39 8.49
CA VAL A 175 0.54 0.59 7.41
C VAL A 175 -0.09 1.92 7.83
N MET A 176 -1.29 1.88 8.42
CA MET A 176 -1.98 3.09 8.88
C MET A 176 -1.26 3.79 10.04
N PHE A 177 -0.61 3.03 10.93
CA PHE A 177 0.21 3.57 12.01
C PHE A 177 1.47 4.24 11.48
N ASP A 178 2.21 3.56 10.61
CA ASP A 178 3.49 4.05 10.07
C ASP A 178 3.31 5.24 9.11
N LEU A 179 2.15 5.36 8.46
CA LEU A 179 1.74 6.57 7.72
C LEU A 179 1.34 7.75 8.62
N GLY A 180 1.20 7.51 9.92
CA GLY A 180 0.83 8.52 10.92
C GLY A 180 -0.67 8.80 11.05
N PHE A 181 -1.54 7.91 10.54
CA PHE A 181 -2.99 8.06 10.69
C PHE A 181 -3.48 7.40 11.99
N TYR A 182 -3.23 6.10 12.15
CA TYR A 182 -3.66 5.33 13.32
C TYR A 182 -2.67 5.54 14.49
N PRO A 183 -3.12 5.59 15.77
CA PRO A 183 -4.47 5.38 16.29
C PRO A 183 -5.40 6.60 16.29
N LYS A 184 -4.92 7.77 15.87
CA LYS A 184 -5.69 9.03 15.97
C LYS A 184 -6.82 9.13 14.94
N HIS A 185 -6.59 8.61 13.75
CA HIS A 185 -7.49 8.64 12.61
C HIS A 185 -7.54 7.26 11.95
N THR A 186 -8.72 6.91 11.42
CA THR A 186 -8.93 5.64 10.71
C THR A 186 -9.01 5.84 9.20
N LYS A 187 -8.78 7.06 8.71
CA LYS A 187 -8.79 7.43 7.29
C LYS A 187 -7.77 8.51 7.00
N GLY A 188 -7.29 8.56 5.77
CA GLY A 188 -6.34 9.55 5.30
C GLY A 188 -6.25 9.59 3.78
N LYS A 189 -5.60 10.62 3.24
CA LYS A 189 -5.29 10.67 1.81
C LYS A 189 -3.91 10.08 1.56
N VAL A 190 -3.77 9.25 0.53
CA VAL A 190 -2.51 8.60 0.16
C VAL A 190 -2.28 8.56 -1.33
N LEU A 191 -1.01 8.62 -1.71
CA LEU A 191 -0.50 8.21 -3.01
C LEU A 191 -0.08 6.74 -2.94
N VAL A 192 -0.52 5.94 -3.90
CA VAL A 192 -0.20 4.51 -4.03
C VAL A 192 0.29 4.24 -5.44
N LEU A 193 1.50 3.70 -5.55
CA LEU A 193 2.16 3.36 -6.82
C LEU A 193 2.88 2.01 -6.67
N PHE A 194 3.19 1.34 -7.79
CA PHE A 194 3.95 0.09 -7.75
C PHE A 194 5.43 0.36 -7.44
N ILE A 195 6.05 -0.62 -6.81
CA ILE A 195 7.50 -0.75 -6.74
C ILE A 195 7.90 -1.88 -7.71
N ASP A 196 8.81 -1.58 -8.62
CA ASP A 196 9.41 -2.54 -9.54
C ASP A 196 10.59 -3.23 -8.82
N ASP A 197 10.29 -4.38 -8.22
CA ASP A 197 11.23 -5.18 -7.42
C ASP A 197 11.18 -6.65 -7.86
N PRO A 198 11.70 -6.98 -9.04
CA PRO A 198 11.59 -8.33 -9.61
C PRO A 198 12.37 -9.38 -8.80
N ASP A 199 13.38 -8.95 -8.02
CA ASP A 199 14.22 -9.81 -7.21
C ASP A 199 13.77 -9.91 -5.74
N ASP A 200 12.64 -9.28 -5.38
CA ASP A 200 12.08 -9.26 -4.02
C ASP A 200 13.06 -8.73 -2.94
N LYS A 201 13.91 -7.75 -3.29
CA LYS A 201 15.00 -7.25 -2.41
C LYS A 201 14.58 -6.08 -1.51
N ILE A 202 13.52 -5.37 -1.84
CA ILE A 202 13.07 -4.19 -1.09
C ILE A 202 12.24 -4.64 0.13
N PRO A 203 12.68 -4.38 1.37
CA PRO A 203 11.96 -4.84 2.54
C PRO A 203 10.62 -4.11 2.70
N LEU A 204 9.63 -4.80 3.28
CA LEU A 204 8.36 -4.19 3.66
C LEU A 204 8.55 -3.32 4.92
N GLY A 205 7.72 -2.29 5.04
CA GLY A 205 7.73 -1.37 6.18
C GLY A 205 8.07 0.07 5.83
N PRO A 206 8.30 0.92 6.86
CA PRO A 206 8.61 2.34 6.67
C PRO A 206 9.87 2.53 5.82
N ILE A 207 9.81 3.50 4.90
CA ILE A 207 10.96 3.94 4.11
C ILE A 207 11.13 5.45 4.23
N GLN A 208 12.38 5.91 4.27
CA GLN A 208 12.73 7.33 4.37
C GLN A 208 13.58 7.77 3.17
N PRO A 209 13.47 9.05 2.74
CA PRO A 209 14.41 9.68 1.82
C PRO A 209 15.86 9.69 2.31
#